data_AF-A0A5E4GLG7-F1
#
_entry.id   AF-A0A5E4GLG7-F1
#
_cell.length_a   1.000
_cell.length_b   1.000
_cell.length_c   1.000
_cell.angle_alpha   90.00
_cell.angle_beta   90.00
_cell.angle_gamma   90.00
#
_symmetry.space_group_name_H-M   'P 1'
#
loop_
_entity.id
_entity.type
_entity.pdbx_description
1 polymer ?
#
loop_
_entity_poly.entity_id
_entity_poly.type
_entity_poly.pdbx_seq_one_letter_code
_entity_poly.pdbx_strand_id
1 'polypeptide(L)'
;MRKSFLFSYSGGADDWWNEIGGSKQWQSGPTYYILSASYALVSLVALVQLVRIQLRVPEYGWTIQKVFHLMNFLVNGLRAVLFGLYKSVLLIKPKALEMLLMDLPGLLFFSTYTLLVLFWAEIYHQARSLPTDKLRPAYYIINGFIYFTQVCIWIFIRVSRSPVAVEAARIFFSVISFGTALGFLIYGGRLFIMLRHFPIESRGRQKKLEEVGWVTGICCTCFLIRCLVLAVSAFDKDADVDVVNHPILNLIYYMLAEIVPSALVLFILRKVPPRRVSDQYQPIK
;
A
#
# COMPACT_ATOMS: atom_id res chain seq x y z
N MET A 1 -46.84 12.88 22.14
CA MET A 1 -46.07 13.74 21.21
C MET A 1 -44.57 13.50 21.44
N ARG A 2 -43.96 12.55 20.71
CA ARG A 2 -42.49 12.39 20.45
C ARG A 2 -42.22 11.00 19.86
N LYS A 3 -42.39 10.85 18.55
CA LYS A 3 -41.77 9.80 17.71
C LYS A 3 -41.90 10.25 16.24
N SER A 4 -41.03 11.15 15.78
CA SER A 4 -40.92 11.44 14.33
C SER A 4 -39.61 12.13 13.90
N PHE A 5 -38.48 11.88 14.58
CA PHE A 5 -37.21 12.57 14.23
C PHE A 5 -36.03 11.64 13.91
N LEU A 6 -36.25 10.33 13.74
CA LEU A 6 -35.18 9.37 13.46
C LEU A 6 -35.26 8.70 12.09
N PHE A 7 -36.19 9.08 11.21
CA PHE A 7 -36.40 8.37 9.93
C PHE A 7 -36.07 9.17 8.66
N SER A 8 -35.44 10.36 8.77
CA SER A 8 -35.14 11.17 7.57
C SER A 8 -33.70 11.11 7.08
N TYR A 9 -32.77 10.46 7.80
CA TYR A 9 -31.34 10.50 7.45
C TYR A 9 -30.88 9.29 6.60
N SER A 10 -31.55 8.13 6.72
CA SER A 10 -31.22 6.94 5.90
C SER A 10 -31.68 7.10 4.45
N GLY A 11 -32.84 7.73 4.23
CA GLY A 11 -33.44 7.84 2.89
C GLY A 11 -32.58 8.61 1.90
N GLY A 12 -31.90 9.68 2.31
CA GLY A 12 -31.11 10.51 1.38
C GLY A 12 -29.79 9.88 0.93
N ALA A 13 -29.11 9.14 1.81
CA ALA A 13 -27.87 8.47 1.44
C ALA A 13 -28.14 7.25 0.55
N ASP A 14 -29.13 6.43 0.92
CA ASP A 14 -29.50 5.24 0.14
C ASP A 14 -30.04 5.61 -1.25
N ASP A 15 -30.87 6.67 -1.34
CA ASP A 15 -31.43 7.14 -2.61
C ASP A 15 -30.34 7.74 -3.53
N TRP A 16 -29.37 8.47 -2.96
CA TRP A 16 -28.20 8.97 -3.69
C TRP A 16 -27.30 7.82 -4.21
N TRP A 17 -27.05 6.79 -3.40
CA TRP A 17 -26.28 5.62 -3.82
C TRP A 17 -26.97 4.87 -4.96
N ASN A 18 -28.30 4.73 -4.89
CA ASN A 18 -29.10 4.09 -5.93
C ASN A 18 -29.11 4.89 -7.24
N GLU A 19 -29.21 6.22 -7.16
CA GLU A 19 -29.19 7.10 -8.33
C GLU A 19 -27.84 7.07 -9.07
N ILE A 20 -26.73 7.10 -8.32
CA ILE A 20 -25.39 7.01 -8.92
C ILE A 20 -25.12 5.60 -9.45
N GLY A 21 -25.52 4.55 -8.71
CA GLY A 21 -25.40 3.16 -9.13
C GLY A 21 -26.14 2.85 -10.44
N GLY A 22 -27.25 3.55 -10.72
CA GLY A 22 -28.02 3.42 -11.96
C GLY A 22 -27.51 4.23 -13.15
N SER A 23 -26.58 5.16 -12.94
CA SER A 23 -26.11 6.07 -14.00
C SER A 23 -25.15 5.39 -15.00
N LYS A 24 -25.31 5.68 -16.30
CA LYS A 24 -24.44 5.13 -17.36
C LYS A 24 -22.97 5.56 -17.21
N GLN A 25 -22.72 6.69 -16.56
CA GLN A 25 -21.39 7.27 -16.37
C GLN A 25 -20.53 6.47 -15.36
N TRP A 26 -21.15 5.90 -14.33
CA TRP A 26 -20.47 5.15 -13.26
C TRP A 26 -20.53 3.63 -13.44
N GLN A 27 -20.85 3.17 -14.66
CA GLN A 27 -20.74 1.76 -15.02
C GLN A 27 -19.32 1.21 -14.80
N SER A 28 -19.19 -0.11 -14.71
CA SER A 28 -17.93 -0.78 -14.42
C SER A 28 -16.77 -0.38 -15.36
N GLY A 29 -17.04 -0.20 -16.65
CA GLY A 29 -16.03 0.14 -17.65
C GLY A 29 -15.21 1.41 -17.36
N PRO A 30 -15.83 2.60 -17.37
CA PRO A 30 -15.13 3.86 -17.09
C PRO A 30 -14.33 3.85 -15.80
N THR A 31 -14.89 3.26 -14.73
CA THR A 31 -14.26 3.20 -13.42
C THR A 31 -12.95 2.41 -13.42
N TYR A 32 -12.93 1.23 -14.04
CA TYR A 32 -11.71 0.44 -14.15
C TYR A 32 -10.63 1.12 -15.00
N TYR A 33 -11.00 1.86 -16.05
CA TYR A 33 -10.04 2.65 -16.82
C TYR A 33 -9.47 3.84 -16.03
N ILE A 34 -10.29 4.52 -15.22
CA ILE A 34 -9.82 5.59 -14.31
C ILE A 34 -8.81 5.02 -13.31
N LEU A 35 -9.12 3.87 -12.70
CA LEU A 35 -8.20 3.17 -11.81
C LEU A 35 -6.91 2.80 -12.52
N SER A 36 -7.01 2.17 -13.70
CA SER A 36 -5.85 1.78 -14.52
C SER A 36 -4.94 2.98 -14.82
N ALA A 37 -5.51 4.09 -15.29
CA ALA A 37 -4.76 5.30 -15.60
C ALA A 37 -4.09 5.89 -14.36
N SER A 38 -4.78 5.90 -13.22
CA SER A 38 -4.26 6.41 -11.94
C SER A 38 -3.07 5.58 -11.45
N TYR A 39 -3.19 4.25 -11.47
CA TYR A 39 -2.08 3.35 -11.14
C TYR A 39 -0.91 3.47 -12.13
N ALA A 40 -1.19 3.61 -13.43
CA ALA A 40 -0.16 3.80 -14.44
C ALA A 40 0.64 5.09 -14.18
N LEU A 41 -0.04 6.17 -13.79
CA LEU A 41 0.62 7.43 -13.42
C LEU A 41 1.53 7.25 -12.20
N VAL A 42 1.06 6.61 -11.12
CA VAL A 42 1.87 6.34 -9.94
C VAL A 42 3.08 5.44 -10.27
N SER A 43 2.86 4.40 -11.08
CA SER A 43 3.90 3.51 -11.57
C SER A 43 4.98 4.27 -12.36
N LEU A 44 4.57 5.14 -13.28
CA LEU A 44 5.48 5.98 -14.06
C LEU A 44 6.29 6.93 -13.16
N VAL A 45 5.66 7.57 -12.18
CA VAL A 45 6.35 8.44 -11.21
C VAL A 45 7.40 7.65 -10.43
N ALA A 46 7.07 6.45 -9.95
CA ALA A 46 8.01 5.59 -9.23
C ALA A 46 9.20 5.19 -10.11
N LEU A 47 8.96 4.86 -11.39
CA LEU A 47 10.01 4.54 -12.36
C LEU A 47 10.93 5.74 -12.63
N VAL A 48 10.36 6.92 -12.87
CA VAL A 48 11.12 8.14 -13.10
C VAL A 48 12.00 8.45 -11.88
N GLN A 49 11.46 8.32 -10.66
CA GLN A 49 12.23 8.50 -9.44
C GLN A 49 13.35 7.47 -9.30
N LEU A 50 13.10 6.19 -9.60
CA LEU A 50 14.12 5.13 -9.59
C LEU A 50 15.26 5.45 -10.56
N VAL A 51 14.94 5.79 -11.81
CA VAL A 51 15.93 6.14 -12.84
C VAL A 51 16.73 7.37 -12.41
N ARG A 52 16.08 8.41 -11.87
CA ARG A 52 16.76 9.61 -11.36
C ARG A 52 17.73 9.28 -10.24
N ILE A 53 17.38 8.39 -9.31
CA ILE A 53 18.26 7.96 -8.22
C ILE A 53 19.44 7.15 -8.79
N GLN A 54 19.19 6.20 -9.69
CA GLN A 54 20.23 5.37 -10.30
C GLN A 54 21.26 6.20 -11.08
N LEU A 55 20.81 7.20 -11.86
CA LEU A 55 21.69 8.10 -12.60
C LEU A 55 22.42 9.11 -11.70
N ARG A 56 21.80 9.53 -10.59
CA ARG A 56 22.42 10.52 -9.68
C ARG A 56 23.56 9.91 -8.87
N VAL A 57 23.39 8.66 -8.43
CA VAL A 57 24.29 7.91 -7.54
C VAL A 57 24.43 6.45 -8.01
N PRO A 58 25.16 6.20 -9.11
CA PRO A 58 25.35 4.86 -9.66
C PRO A 58 26.28 3.99 -8.80
N GLU A 59 27.22 4.60 -8.08
CA GLU A 59 28.21 3.92 -7.23
C GLU A 59 27.60 3.22 -6.02
N TYR A 60 26.55 3.80 -5.46
CA TYR A 60 25.75 3.15 -4.44
C TYR A 60 24.92 2.10 -5.16
N GLY A 61 25.16 0.81 -4.91
CA GLY A 61 24.42 -0.28 -5.54
C GLY A 61 22.91 -0.28 -5.24
N TRP A 62 22.31 -1.45 -5.04
CA TRP A 62 20.88 -1.55 -4.73
C TRP A 62 20.58 -1.19 -3.26
N THR A 63 20.20 0.06 -3.03
CA THR A 63 19.76 0.55 -1.71
C THR A 63 18.28 0.23 -1.46
N ILE A 64 17.86 0.19 -0.19
CA ILE A 64 16.44 -0.02 0.18
C ILE A 64 15.53 1.02 -0.50
N GLN A 65 15.99 2.27 -0.65
CA GLN A 65 15.25 3.30 -1.38
C GLN A 65 15.02 2.91 -2.86
N LYS A 66 16.05 2.44 -3.58
CA LYS A 66 15.90 1.99 -4.97
C LYS A 66 14.94 0.79 -5.07
N VAL A 67 15.07 -0.16 -4.14
CA VAL A 67 14.18 -1.33 -4.08
C VAL A 67 12.74 -0.89 -3.81
N PHE A 68 12.50 0.06 -2.90
CA PHE A 68 11.16 0.58 -2.61
C PHE A 68 10.50 1.22 -3.83
N HIS A 69 11.25 1.99 -4.64
CA HIS A 69 10.73 2.60 -5.87
C HIS A 69 10.50 1.56 -6.96
N LEU A 70 11.38 0.57 -7.09
CA LEU A 70 11.19 -0.56 -8.00
C LEU A 70 9.93 -1.35 -7.65
N MET A 71 9.75 -1.70 -6.37
CA MET A 71 8.56 -2.41 -5.93
C MET A 71 7.27 -1.59 -6.14
N ASN A 72 7.31 -0.28 -5.90
CA ASN A 72 6.19 0.61 -6.23
C ASN A 72 5.89 0.64 -7.74
N PHE A 73 6.91 0.72 -8.59
CA PHE A 73 6.74 0.62 -10.04
C PHE A 73 6.04 -0.69 -10.43
N LEU A 74 6.51 -1.82 -9.90
CA LEU A 74 5.98 -3.15 -10.20
C LEU A 74 4.54 -3.32 -9.69
N VAL A 75 4.25 -2.98 -8.43
CA VAL A 75 2.91 -3.19 -7.85
C VAL A 75 1.86 -2.30 -8.52
N ASN A 76 2.16 -1.02 -8.71
CA ASN A 76 1.23 -0.09 -9.36
C ASN A 76 1.12 -0.42 -10.86
N GLY A 77 2.21 -0.81 -11.51
CA GLY A 77 2.19 -1.23 -12.92
C GLY A 77 1.34 -2.48 -13.13
N LEU A 78 1.48 -3.46 -12.25
CA LEU A 78 0.66 -4.67 -12.27
C LEU A 78 -0.83 -4.34 -12.07
N ARG A 79 -1.19 -3.54 -11.05
CA ARG A 79 -2.57 -3.06 -10.86
C ARG A 79 -3.10 -2.33 -12.10
N ALA A 80 -2.29 -1.46 -12.72
CA ALA A 80 -2.68 -0.72 -13.91
C ALA A 80 -3.04 -1.65 -15.07
N VAL A 81 -2.20 -2.66 -15.32
CA VAL A 81 -2.43 -3.67 -16.38
C VAL A 81 -3.69 -4.49 -16.07
N LEU A 82 -3.86 -4.95 -14.83
CA LEU A 82 -5.02 -5.76 -14.44
C LEU A 82 -6.33 -5.00 -14.61
N PHE A 83 -6.40 -3.73 -14.19
CA PHE A 83 -7.60 -2.91 -14.38
C PHE A 83 -7.79 -2.48 -15.84
N GLY A 84 -6.71 -2.24 -16.59
CA GLY A 84 -6.81 -1.93 -18.02
C GLY A 84 -7.32 -3.10 -18.85
N LEU A 85 -6.98 -4.32 -18.44
CA LEU A 85 -7.39 -5.58 -19.07
C LEU A 85 -8.50 -6.30 -18.30
N TYR A 86 -9.27 -5.59 -17.46
CA TYR A 86 -10.21 -6.21 -16.52
C TYR A 86 -11.18 -7.19 -17.20
N LYS A 87 -11.70 -6.85 -18.40
CA LYS A 87 -12.57 -7.75 -19.18
C LYS A 87 -11.88 -9.06 -19.54
N SER A 88 -10.62 -8.99 -19.96
CA SER A 88 -9.84 -10.19 -20.32
C SER A 88 -9.49 -11.01 -19.08
N VAL A 89 -9.13 -10.35 -17.97
CA VAL A 89 -8.82 -11.01 -16.70
C VAL A 89 -10.02 -11.80 -16.17
N LEU A 90 -11.22 -11.23 -16.24
CA LEU A 90 -12.48 -11.87 -15.83
C LEU A 90 -12.93 -13.01 -16.76
N LEU A 91 -12.39 -13.09 -17.98
CA LEU A 91 -12.70 -14.17 -18.94
C LEU A 91 -11.71 -15.35 -18.86
N ILE A 92 -10.72 -15.28 -17.96
CA ILE A 92 -9.72 -16.33 -17.77
C ILE A 92 -10.40 -17.60 -17.22
N LYS A 93 -10.45 -18.65 -18.04
CA LYS A 93 -11.15 -19.91 -17.71
C LYS A 93 -10.62 -20.65 -16.46
N PRO A 94 -9.34 -20.55 -16.04
CA PRO A 94 -8.94 -21.00 -14.71
C PRO A 94 -9.20 -19.93 -13.63
N LYS A 95 -10.26 -20.10 -12.84
CA LYS A 95 -10.57 -19.26 -11.65
C LYS A 95 -9.39 -19.07 -10.69
N ALA A 96 -8.51 -20.06 -10.58
CA ALA A 96 -7.31 -19.97 -9.75
C ALA A 96 -6.30 -18.93 -10.27
N LEU A 97 -6.20 -18.76 -11.59
CA LEU A 97 -5.33 -17.75 -12.19
C LEU A 97 -5.92 -16.35 -12.06
N GLU A 98 -7.23 -16.21 -12.20
CA GLU A 98 -7.96 -14.97 -11.92
C GLU A 98 -7.72 -14.51 -10.47
N MET A 99 -7.95 -15.38 -9.48
CA MET A 99 -7.71 -15.08 -8.06
C MET A 99 -6.25 -14.70 -7.79
N LEU A 100 -5.29 -15.47 -8.32
CA LEU A 100 -3.88 -15.16 -8.18
C LEU A 100 -3.55 -13.77 -8.73
N LEU A 101 -4.06 -13.44 -9.92
CA LEU A 101 -3.83 -12.14 -10.54
C LEU A 101 -4.43 -10.99 -9.73
N MET A 102 -5.60 -11.18 -9.11
CA MET A 102 -6.26 -10.15 -8.31
C MET A 102 -5.62 -9.94 -6.92
N ASP A 103 -5.15 -11.02 -6.30
CA ASP A 103 -4.56 -11.01 -4.94
C ASP A 103 -3.08 -10.60 -4.93
N LEU A 104 -2.32 -10.98 -5.96
CA LEU A 104 -0.87 -10.75 -6.03
C LEU A 104 -0.46 -9.28 -5.85
N PRO A 105 -1.11 -8.29 -6.46
CA PRO A 105 -0.80 -6.89 -6.21
C PRO A 105 -0.97 -6.50 -4.73
N GLY A 106 -1.96 -7.06 -4.03
CA GLY A 106 -2.15 -6.83 -2.59
C GLY A 106 -0.97 -7.34 -1.76
N LEU A 107 -0.43 -8.51 -2.09
CA LEU A 107 0.77 -9.08 -1.43
C LEU A 107 2.02 -8.25 -1.73
N LEU A 108 2.19 -7.83 -2.98
CA LEU A 108 3.31 -6.97 -3.37
C LEU A 108 3.22 -5.62 -2.68
N PHE A 109 2.01 -5.07 -2.52
CA PHE A 109 1.77 -3.84 -1.76
C PHE A 109 2.21 -4.01 -0.30
N PHE A 110 1.76 -5.08 0.36
CA PHE A 110 2.23 -5.43 1.70
C PHE A 110 3.77 -5.48 1.78
N SER A 111 4.40 -6.20 0.86
CA SER A 111 5.87 -6.37 0.84
C SER A 111 6.61 -5.04 0.64
N THR A 112 6.04 -4.17 -0.20
CA THR A 112 6.59 -2.84 -0.52
C THR A 112 6.59 -1.94 0.71
N TYR A 113 5.47 -1.90 1.45
CA TYR A 113 5.35 -1.02 2.60
C TYR A 113 5.97 -1.58 3.87
N THR A 114 6.03 -2.91 4.04
CA THR A 114 6.83 -3.50 5.11
C THR A 114 8.33 -3.35 4.88
N LEU A 115 8.79 -3.18 3.63
CA LEU A 115 10.17 -2.77 3.34
C LEU A 115 10.45 -1.36 3.90
N LEU A 116 9.48 -0.46 3.84
CA LEU A 116 9.59 0.87 4.44
C LEU A 116 9.61 0.81 5.97
N VAL A 117 8.82 -0.08 6.57
CA VAL A 117 8.90 -0.36 8.02
C VAL A 117 10.28 -0.90 8.40
N LEU A 118 10.82 -1.85 7.62
CA LEU A 118 12.19 -2.35 7.79
C LEU A 118 13.21 -1.21 7.71
N PHE A 119 13.08 -0.33 6.71
CA PHE A 119 13.97 0.82 6.55
C PHE A 119 13.96 1.72 7.80
N TRP A 120 12.79 2.00 8.37
CA TRP A 120 12.69 2.79 9.60
C TRP A 120 13.20 2.07 10.83
N ALA A 121 12.99 0.74 10.91
CA ALA A 121 13.58 -0.08 11.95
C ALA A 121 15.11 -0.04 11.90
N GLU A 122 15.71 -0.12 10.71
CA GLU A 122 17.16 0.01 10.52
C GLU A 122 17.67 1.38 10.99
N ILE A 123 17.03 2.48 10.59
CA ILE A 123 17.42 3.83 11.04
C ILE A 123 17.33 3.94 12.56
N TYR A 124 16.23 3.47 13.14
CA TYR A 124 16.01 3.53 14.59
C TYR A 124 17.07 2.72 15.36
N HIS A 125 17.34 1.48 14.94
CA HIS A 125 18.35 0.63 15.57
C HIS A 125 19.75 1.21 15.43
N GLN A 126 20.13 1.68 14.24
CA GLN A 126 21.43 2.31 14.00
C GLN A 126 21.63 3.54 14.89
N ALA A 127 20.62 4.40 14.99
CA ALA A 127 20.71 5.61 15.79
C ALA A 127 20.74 5.33 17.31
N ARG A 128 20.33 4.13 17.73
CA ARG A 128 20.40 3.65 19.13
C ARG A 128 21.57 2.69 19.38
N SER A 129 22.43 2.47 18.38
CA SER A 129 23.54 1.50 18.45
C SER A 129 23.09 0.07 18.79
N LEU A 130 21.86 -0.28 18.38
CA LEU A 130 21.30 -1.62 18.56
C LEU A 130 21.66 -2.53 17.37
N PRO A 131 21.71 -3.86 17.57
CA PRO A 131 21.97 -4.81 16.48
C PRO A 131 20.92 -4.70 15.36
N THR A 132 21.37 -4.78 14.10
CA THR A 132 20.53 -4.71 12.89
C THR A 132 20.55 -6.00 12.06
N ASP A 133 21.39 -6.97 12.45
CA ASP A 133 21.63 -8.25 11.79
C ASP A 133 20.35 -9.05 11.56
N LYS A 134 19.39 -8.97 12.48
CA LYS A 134 18.14 -9.74 12.43
C LYS A 134 17.02 -9.07 11.65
N LEU A 135 17.12 -7.77 11.36
CA LEU A 135 16.00 -7.01 10.78
C LEU A 135 15.68 -7.45 9.35
N ARG A 136 16.69 -7.56 8.48
CA ARG A 136 16.48 -8.01 7.09
C ARG A 136 16.05 -9.47 7.00
N PRO A 137 16.68 -10.43 7.70
CA PRO A 137 16.20 -11.81 7.73
C PRO A 137 14.74 -11.90 8.21
N ALA A 138 14.36 -11.15 9.25
CA ALA A 138 12.98 -11.13 9.72
C ALA A 138 12.00 -10.66 8.64
N TYR A 139 12.33 -9.59 7.90
CA TYR A 139 11.52 -9.14 6.77
C TYR A 139 11.34 -10.24 5.70
N TYR A 140 12.42 -10.93 5.30
CA TYR A 140 12.33 -11.99 4.31
C TYR A 140 11.56 -13.21 4.81
N ILE A 141 11.73 -13.59 6.07
CA ILE A 141 11.01 -14.72 6.69
C ILE A 141 9.51 -14.41 6.78
N ILE A 142 9.13 -13.21 7.22
CA ILE A 142 7.73 -12.79 7.32
C ILE A 142 7.06 -12.78 5.94
N ASN A 143 7.72 -12.20 4.93
CA ASN A 143 7.20 -12.22 3.56
C ASN A 143 7.10 -13.64 3.02
N GLY A 144 8.13 -14.46 3.20
CA GLY A 144 8.10 -15.87 2.79
C GLY A 144 6.94 -16.64 3.41
N PHE A 145 6.69 -16.45 4.70
CA PHE A 145 5.56 -17.07 5.41
C PHE A 145 4.20 -16.60 4.89
N ILE A 146 4.04 -15.30 4.63
CA ILE A 146 2.79 -14.72 4.11
C ILE A 146 2.49 -15.25 2.71
N TYR A 147 3.49 -15.26 1.83
CA TYR A 147 3.34 -15.77 0.46
C TYR A 147 3.06 -17.27 0.45
N PHE A 148 3.74 -18.04 1.30
CA PHE A 148 3.49 -19.47 1.46
C PHE A 148 2.05 -19.73 1.92
N THR A 149 1.60 -19.01 2.96
CA THR A 149 0.23 -19.12 3.48
C THR A 149 -0.80 -18.77 2.41
N GLN A 150 -0.56 -17.72 1.62
CA GLN A 150 -1.46 -17.34 0.53
C GLN A 150 -1.55 -18.41 -0.56
N VAL A 151 -0.43 -19.03 -0.95
CA VAL A 151 -0.42 -20.14 -1.91
C VAL A 151 -1.23 -21.33 -1.37
N CYS A 152 -1.09 -21.66 -0.07
CA CYS A 152 -1.90 -22.68 0.57
C CYS A 152 -3.40 -22.34 0.54
N ILE A 153 -3.78 -21.08 0.79
CA ILE A 153 -5.17 -20.62 0.69
C ILE A 153 -5.70 -20.76 -0.75
N TRP A 154 -4.94 -20.35 -1.77
CA TRP A 154 -5.36 -20.53 -3.17
C TRP A 154 -5.58 -22.00 -3.56
N ILE A 155 -4.68 -22.89 -3.11
CA ILE A 155 -4.84 -24.34 -3.32
C ILE A 155 -6.10 -24.83 -2.61
N PHE A 156 -6.33 -24.40 -1.36
CA PHE A 156 -7.51 -24.78 -0.58
C PHE A 156 -8.81 -24.29 -1.23
N ILE A 157 -8.88 -23.06 -1.74
CA ILE A 157 -10.03 -22.55 -2.49
C ILE A 157 -10.29 -23.41 -3.74
N ARG A 158 -9.23 -23.75 -4.48
CA ARG A 158 -9.33 -24.56 -5.71
C ARG A 158 -9.87 -25.97 -5.43
N VAL A 159 -9.43 -26.60 -4.34
CA VAL A 159 -9.81 -27.97 -3.98
C VAL A 159 -11.19 -28.01 -3.32
N SER A 160 -11.43 -27.15 -2.32
CA SER A 160 -12.65 -27.18 -1.51
C SER A 160 -13.88 -26.62 -2.24
N ARG A 161 -13.70 -25.70 -3.20
CA ARG A 161 -14.77 -24.93 -3.87
C ARG A 161 -15.78 -24.29 -2.91
N SER A 162 -15.43 -24.13 -1.63
CA SER A 162 -16.30 -23.63 -0.58
C SER A 162 -16.18 -22.10 -0.46
N PRO A 163 -17.29 -21.37 -0.22
CA PRO A 163 -17.24 -19.93 0.05
C PRO A 163 -16.39 -19.58 1.27
N VAL A 164 -16.33 -20.47 2.26
CA VAL A 164 -15.53 -20.30 3.50
C VAL A 164 -14.05 -20.09 3.19
N ALA A 165 -13.54 -20.69 2.11
CA ALA A 165 -12.14 -20.54 1.72
C ALA A 165 -11.82 -19.12 1.21
N VAL A 166 -12.80 -18.46 0.57
CA VAL A 166 -12.69 -17.07 0.11
C VAL A 166 -12.78 -16.10 1.29
N GLU A 167 -13.67 -16.36 2.24
CA GLU A 167 -13.78 -15.59 3.49
C GLU A 167 -12.47 -15.66 4.29
N ALA A 168 -11.86 -16.85 4.39
CA ALA A 168 -10.56 -17.04 5.03
C ALA A 168 -9.44 -16.21 4.35
N ALA A 169 -9.45 -16.10 3.02
CA ALA A 169 -8.50 -15.26 2.29
C ALA A 169 -8.65 -13.77 2.65
N ARG A 170 -9.89 -13.28 2.75
CA ARG A 170 -10.18 -11.88 3.14
C ARG A 170 -9.75 -11.59 4.56
N ILE A 171 -10.05 -12.49 5.50
CA ILE A 171 -9.59 -12.39 6.90
C ILE A 171 -8.06 -12.39 6.95
N PHE A 172 -7.40 -13.26 6.18
CA PHE A 172 -5.94 -13.29 6.10
C PHE A 172 -5.36 -11.95 5.62
N PHE A 173 -5.87 -11.39 4.52
CA PHE A 173 -5.44 -10.08 4.05
C PHE A 173 -5.75 -8.94 5.04
N SER A 174 -6.85 -9.05 5.80
CA SER A 174 -7.18 -8.11 6.88
C SER A 174 -6.13 -8.18 8.00
N VAL A 175 -5.78 -9.39 8.47
CA VAL A 175 -4.79 -9.61 9.53
C VAL A 175 -3.40 -9.08 9.14
N ILE A 176 -2.92 -9.35 7.92
CA ILE A 176 -1.61 -8.83 7.48
C ILE A 176 -1.65 -7.30 7.32
N SER A 177 -2.79 -6.73 6.93
CA SER A 177 -2.96 -5.27 6.84
C SER A 177 -2.90 -4.64 8.23
N PHE A 178 -3.59 -5.21 9.22
CA PHE A 178 -3.50 -4.79 10.61
C PHE A 178 -2.07 -4.87 11.15
N GLY A 179 -1.38 -5.99 10.91
CA GLY A 179 0.03 -6.16 11.29
C GLY A 179 0.94 -5.11 10.67
N THR A 180 0.69 -4.71 9.41
CA THR A 180 1.43 -3.65 8.74
C THR A 180 1.17 -2.28 9.37
N ALA A 181 -0.08 -1.97 9.68
CA ALA A 181 -0.45 -0.74 10.40
C ALA A 181 0.27 -0.64 11.75
N LEU A 182 0.30 -1.74 12.52
CA LEU A 182 1.06 -1.83 13.77
C LEU A 182 2.57 -1.63 13.54
N GLY A 183 3.13 -2.22 12.48
CA GLY A 183 4.54 -2.01 12.11
C GLY A 183 4.88 -0.54 11.89
N PHE A 184 4.02 0.19 11.17
CA PHE A 184 4.16 1.64 10.98
C PHE A 184 4.03 2.41 12.31
N LEU A 185 3.03 2.10 13.13
CA LEU A 185 2.86 2.75 14.44
C LEU A 185 4.07 2.53 15.35
N ILE A 186 4.60 1.31 15.41
CA ILE A 186 5.72 0.96 16.27
C ILE A 186 7.01 1.62 15.78
N TYR A 187 7.45 1.33 14.55
CA TYR A 187 8.75 1.82 14.09
C TYR A 187 8.71 3.26 13.60
N GLY A 188 7.62 3.68 12.96
CA GLY A 188 7.40 5.08 12.59
C GLY A 188 7.22 5.97 13.82
N GLY A 189 6.42 5.53 14.79
CA GLY A 189 6.24 6.24 16.06
C GLY A 189 7.53 6.33 16.88
N ARG A 190 8.27 5.22 17.02
CA ARG A 190 9.59 5.21 17.70
C ARG A 190 10.58 6.16 17.03
N LEU A 191 10.66 6.12 15.69
CA LEU A 191 11.54 7.01 14.94
C LEU A 191 11.13 8.48 15.07
N PHE A 192 9.83 8.77 15.03
CA PHE A 192 9.29 10.12 15.23
C PHE A 192 9.64 10.67 16.62
N ILE A 193 9.38 9.90 17.68
CA ILE A 193 9.70 10.29 19.06
C ILE A 193 11.21 10.51 19.21
N MET A 194 12.03 9.62 18.65
CA MET A 194 13.49 9.73 18.69
C MET A 194 13.97 11.02 18.00
N LEU A 195 13.45 11.34 16.82
CA LEU A 195 13.83 12.53 16.08
C LEU A 195 13.41 13.83 16.80
N ARG A 196 12.34 13.79 17.59
CA ARG A 196 11.84 14.91 18.41
C ARG A 196 12.66 15.18 19.68
N HIS A 197 13.31 14.16 20.25
CA HIS A 197 14.03 14.28 21.53
C HIS A 197 15.32 15.09 21.46
N PHE A 198 15.97 15.16 20.32
CA PHE A 198 17.17 15.97 20.17
C PHE A 198 16.77 17.42 19.85
N PRO A 199 17.47 18.43 20.40
CA PRO A 199 17.17 19.84 20.14
C PRO A 199 17.14 20.08 18.64
N ILE A 200 16.00 20.52 18.12
CA ILE A 200 15.78 20.71 16.69
C ILE A 200 16.37 22.07 16.30
N GLU A 201 17.70 22.13 16.21
CA GLU A 201 18.41 23.37 15.91
C GLU A 201 18.39 23.71 14.41
N SER A 202 18.05 22.75 13.52
CA SER A 202 18.07 22.95 12.07
C SER A 202 16.72 22.71 11.38
N ARG A 203 16.35 23.61 10.46
CA ARG A 203 15.17 23.49 9.58
C ARG A 203 15.14 22.18 8.78
N GLY A 204 16.31 21.65 8.42
CA GLY A 204 16.43 20.38 7.70
C GLY A 204 15.96 19.17 8.51
N ARG A 205 16.25 19.15 9.82
CA ARG A 205 15.84 18.08 10.74
C ARG A 205 14.34 18.12 11.04
N GLN A 206 13.79 19.32 11.25
CA GLN A 206 12.35 19.56 11.40
C GLN A 206 11.56 18.96 10.23
N LYS A 207 12.00 19.24 9.00
CA LYS A 207 11.39 18.70 7.79
C LYS A 207 11.47 17.17 7.71
N LYS A 208 12.56 16.56 8.20
CA LYS A 208 12.69 15.09 8.25
C LYS A 208 11.76 14.45 9.27
N LEU A 209 11.58 15.10 10.42
CA LEU A 209 10.61 14.67 11.43
C LEU A 209 9.18 14.69 10.86
N GLU A 210 8.81 15.77 10.17
CA GLU A 210 7.52 15.89 9.48
C GLU A 210 7.36 14.81 8.39
N GLU A 211 8.39 14.58 7.56
CA GLU A 211 8.36 13.53 6.53
C GLU A 211 8.05 12.15 7.15
N VAL A 212 8.71 11.77 8.26
CA VAL A 212 8.45 10.50 8.95
C VAL A 212 7.04 10.48 9.55
N GLY A 213 6.60 11.56 10.20
CA GLY A 213 5.28 11.66 10.80
C GLY A 213 4.15 11.52 9.78
N TRP A 214 4.23 12.26 8.66
CA TRP A 214 3.23 12.18 7.59
C TRP A 214 3.17 10.80 6.95
N VAL A 215 4.32 10.21 6.60
CA VAL A 215 4.33 8.87 6.00
C VAL A 215 3.78 7.83 6.98
N THR A 216 4.07 7.97 8.29
CA THR A 216 3.55 7.05 9.31
C THR A 216 2.03 7.13 9.38
N GLY A 217 1.49 8.35 9.46
CA GLY A 217 0.06 8.59 9.53
C GLY A 217 -0.69 8.14 8.28
N ILE A 218 -0.15 8.41 7.09
CA ILE A 218 -0.73 7.99 5.81
C ILE A 218 -0.75 6.47 5.70
N CYS A 219 0.39 5.80 5.91
CA CYS A 219 0.47 4.35 5.79
C CYS A 219 -0.38 3.64 6.86
N CYS A 220 -0.33 4.09 8.12
CA CYS A 220 -1.13 3.51 9.18
C CYS A 220 -2.63 3.60 8.85
N THR A 221 -3.12 4.79 8.48
CA THR A 221 -4.53 5.00 8.11
C THR A 221 -4.92 4.14 6.91
N CYS A 222 -4.11 4.13 5.86
CA CYS A 222 -4.31 3.32 4.66
C CYS A 222 -4.46 1.83 4.98
N PHE A 223 -3.54 1.26 5.77
CA PHE A 223 -3.59 -0.15 6.14
C PHE A 223 -4.71 -0.49 7.13
N LEU A 224 -5.13 0.46 7.98
CA LEU A 224 -6.32 0.31 8.83
C LEU A 224 -7.61 0.31 8.01
N ILE A 225 -7.75 1.22 7.03
CA ILE A 225 -8.88 1.20 6.09
C ILE A 225 -8.92 -0.16 5.38
N ARG A 226 -7.78 -0.61 4.85
CA ARG A 226 -7.66 -1.92 4.19
C ARG A 226 -8.07 -3.07 5.11
N CYS A 227 -7.58 -3.06 6.35
CA CYS A 227 -7.94 -4.06 7.36
C CYS A 227 -9.45 -4.11 7.59
N LEU A 228 -10.08 -2.95 7.83
CA LEU A 228 -11.50 -2.86 8.15
C LEU A 228 -12.36 -3.28 6.96
N VAL A 229 -12.09 -2.76 5.78
CA VAL A 229 -12.87 -3.07 4.58
C VAL A 229 -12.79 -4.57 4.28
N LEU A 230 -11.60 -5.17 4.29
CA LEU A 230 -11.45 -6.61 4.04
C LEU A 230 -12.09 -7.49 5.13
N ALA A 231 -12.08 -7.04 6.39
CA ALA A 231 -12.78 -7.75 7.46
C ALA A 231 -14.29 -7.71 7.22
N VAL A 232 -14.85 -6.55 6.85
CA VAL A 232 -16.27 -6.42 6.52
C VAL A 232 -16.63 -7.25 5.28
N SER A 233 -15.84 -7.18 4.21
CA SER A 233 -16.03 -8.00 3.00
C SER A 233 -15.98 -9.52 3.26
N ALA A 234 -15.37 -9.96 4.38
CA ALA A 234 -15.36 -11.37 4.76
C ALA A 234 -16.72 -11.86 5.29
N PHE A 235 -17.56 -10.96 5.82
CA PHE A 235 -18.86 -11.30 6.40
C PHE A 235 -20.04 -10.74 5.61
N ASP A 236 -19.81 -9.71 4.77
CA ASP A 236 -20.81 -9.04 3.96
C ASP A 236 -20.40 -9.07 2.47
N LYS A 237 -21.27 -9.63 1.63
CA LYS A 237 -21.03 -9.76 0.19
C LYS A 237 -21.29 -8.45 -0.57
N ASP A 238 -22.11 -7.55 -0.02
CA ASP A 238 -22.41 -6.26 -0.64
C ASP A 238 -21.28 -5.24 -0.41
N ALA A 239 -20.42 -5.52 0.59
CA ALA A 239 -19.19 -4.79 0.86
C ALA A 239 -17.96 -5.39 0.15
N ASP A 240 -18.15 -6.33 -0.77
CA ASP A 240 -17.06 -7.05 -1.43
C ASP A 240 -16.35 -6.17 -2.46
N VAL A 241 -15.10 -5.86 -2.16
CA VAL A 241 -14.21 -5.13 -3.04
C VAL A 241 -13.64 -6.11 -4.07
N ASP A 242 -13.42 -5.65 -5.30
CA ASP A 242 -13.06 -6.47 -6.48
C ASP A 242 -14.22 -7.15 -7.20
N VAL A 243 -15.45 -6.84 -6.80
CA VAL A 243 -16.66 -7.25 -7.53
C VAL A 243 -17.02 -6.19 -8.57
N VAL A 244 -17.27 -6.62 -9.80
CA VAL A 244 -17.68 -5.75 -10.94
C VAL A 244 -18.95 -4.96 -10.65
N ASN A 245 -19.78 -5.45 -9.73
CA ASN A 245 -21.09 -4.91 -9.41
C ASN A 245 -21.05 -3.65 -8.51
N HIS A 246 -19.92 -3.36 -7.86
CA HIS A 246 -19.77 -2.18 -7.00
C HIS A 246 -18.63 -1.25 -7.47
N PRO A 247 -18.72 -0.68 -8.69
CA PRO A 247 -17.62 0.07 -9.28
C PRO A 247 -17.21 1.29 -8.45
N ILE A 248 -18.16 2.03 -7.90
CA ILE A 248 -17.87 3.24 -7.09
C ILE A 248 -17.20 2.87 -5.77
N LEU A 249 -17.64 1.78 -5.13
CA LEU A 249 -16.99 1.25 -3.91
C LEU A 249 -15.54 0.85 -4.21
N ASN A 250 -15.30 0.13 -5.31
CA ASN A 250 -13.95 -0.23 -5.76
C ASN A 250 -13.12 1.03 -6.01
N LEU A 251 -13.68 2.04 -6.68
CA LEU A 251 -12.98 3.30 -6.93
C LEU A 251 -12.55 3.97 -5.62
N ILE A 252 -13.48 4.15 -4.68
CA ILE A 252 -13.22 4.80 -3.40
C ILE A 252 -12.17 4.01 -2.62
N TYR A 253 -12.33 2.70 -2.50
CA TYR A 253 -11.39 1.83 -1.81
C TYR A 253 -9.99 1.95 -2.41
N TYR A 254 -9.84 1.76 -3.72
CA TYR A 254 -8.53 1.76 -4.36
C TYR A 254 -7.86 3.12 -4.35
N MET A 255 -8.64 4.20 -4.43
CA MET A 255 -8.12 5.55 -4.29
C MET A 255 -7.60 5.80 -2.87
N LEU A 256 -8.39 5.49 -1.84
CA LEU A 256 -8.04 5.79 -0.45
C LEU A 256 -7.02 4.83 0.16
N ALA A 257 -7.06 3.55 -0.22
CA ALA A 257 -6.26 2.50 0.40
C ALA A 257 -5.02 2.11 -0.41
N GLU A 258 -4.88 2.50 -1.68
CA GLU A 258 -3.71 2.12 -2.50
C GLU A 258 -3.11 3.32 -3.26
N ILE A 259 -3.87 3.99 -4.14
CA ILE A 259 -3.36 5.01 -5.08
C ILE A 259 -2.89 6.28 -4.37
N VAL A 260 -3.79 6.95 -3.63
CA VAL A 260 -3.48 8.24 -2.96
C VAL A 260 -2.36 8.05 -1.93
N PRO A 261 -2.40 7.03 -1.04
CA PRO A 261 -1.29 6.75 -0.13
C PRO A 261 0.05 6.56 -0.88
N SER A 262 0.06 5.80 -1.98
CA SER A 262 1.28 5.56 -2.76
C SER A 262 1.83 6.83 -3.41
N ALA A 263 0.96 7.63 -4.02
CA ALA A 263 1.35 8.90 -4.61
C ALA A 263 1.93 9.86 -3.54
N LEU A 264 1.28 9.97 -2.38
CA LEU A 264 1.74 10.82 -1.29
C LEU A 264 3.07 10.34 -0.71
N VAL A 265 3.23 9.04 -0.46
CA VAL A 265 4.48 8.48 0.08
C VAL A 265 5.63 8.69 -0.88
N LEU A 266 5.45 8.40 -2.18
CA LEU A 266 6.46 8.68 -3.21
C LEU A 266 6.78 10.17 -3.32
N PHE A 267 5.77 11.04 -3.16
CA PHE A 267 5.97 12.48 -3.16
C PHE A 267 6.77 12.98 -1.95
N ILE A 268 6.46 12.47 -0.75
CA ILE A 268 7.16 12.85 0.49
C ILE A 268 8.60 12.34 0.46
N LEU A 269 8.82 11.10 -0.02
CA LEU A 269 10.13 10.44 -0.08
C LEU A 269 10.94 10.76 -1.35
N ARG A 270 10.48 11.68 -2.21
CA ARG A 270 11.10 12.03 -3.50
C ARG A 270 12.51 12.61 -3.40
N LYS A 271 12.97 13.01 -2.22
CA LYS A 271 14.28 13.64 -2.05
C LYS A 271 15.39 12.60 -2.23
N VAL A 272 16.26 12.89 -3.20
CA VAL A 272 17.42 12.06 -3.54
C VAL A 272 18.53 12.26 -2.50
N PRO A 273 19.31 11.22 -2.13
CA PRO A 273 20.48 11.39 -1.29
C PRO A 273 21.44 12.45 -1.85
N PRO A 274 22.09 13.26 -0.99
CA PRO A 274 23.11 14.20 -1.45
C PRO A 274 24.25 13.43 -2.14
N ARG A 275 24.79 13.97 -3.24
CA ARG A 275 26.03 13.42 -3.81
C ARG A 275 27.13 13.62 -2.77
N ARG A 276 27.94 12.58 -2.51
CA ARG A 276 29.21 12.81 -1.81
C ARG A 276 30.00 13.81 -2.65
N VAL A 277 30.41 14.91 -2.03
CA VAL A 277 31.53 15.69 -2.54
C VAL A 277 32.72 14.78 -2.32
N SER A 278 33.19 14.14 -3.38
CA SER A 278 34.45 13.41 -3.38
C SER A 278 35.54 14.37 -2.87
N ASP A 279 36.19 13.98 -1.78
CA ASP A 279 37.44 14.50 -1.23
C ASP A 279 37.93 15.83 -1.84
N GLN A 280 37.40 16.96 -1.36
CA GLN A 280 38.26 18.15 -1.26
C GLN A 280 39.23 17.87 -0.12
N TYR A 281 40.30 17.13 -0.44
CA TYR A 281 41.56 17.24 0.29
C TYR A 281 41.94 18.72 0.23
N GLN A 282 41.62 19.47 1.29
CA GLN A 282 42.24 20.77 1.46
C GLN A 282 43.71 20.47 1.75
N PRO A 283 44.66 20.89 0.89
CA PRO A 283 46.06 20.82 1.28
C PRO A 283 46.22 21.70 2.51
N ILE A 284 46.76 21.10 3.57
CA ILE A 284 47.20 21.84 4.76
C ILE A 284 48.23 22.86 4.23
N LYS A 285 47.89 24.14 4.32
CA LYS A 285 48.82 25.24 4.08
C LYS A 285 49.68 25.49 5.30
#